data_AF-A0A2I0HH22-F1
#
_entry.id   AF-A0A2I0HH22-F1
#
_cell.length_a   1.000
_cell.length_b   1.000
_cell.length_c   1.000
_cell.angle_alpha   90.00
_cell.angle_beta   90.00
_cell.angle_gamma   90.00
#
_symmetry.space_group_name_H-M   'P 1'
#
loop_
_entity.id
_entity.type
_entity.pdbx_description
1 polymer ?
#
loop_
_entity_poly.entity_id
_entity_poly.type
_entity_poly.pdbx_seq_one_letter_code
_entity_poly.pdbx_strand_id
1 'polypeptide(L)' 'MESVTLTGLLKKAASEFPERRAISVCGKSDFTHARLNELVEHAASHLVAAG' A
#
# COMPACT_ATOMS: atom_id res chain seq x y z
N MET A 1 -3.25 19.32 3.01
CA MET A 1 -4.54 18.98 2.39
C MET A 1 -4.87 17.58 2.84
N GLU A 2 -5.94 17.38 3.61
CA GLU A 2 -6.37 16.04 3.99
C GLU A 2 -6.54 15.21 2.71
N SER A 3 -6.00 14.00 2.71
CA SER A 3 -6.12 13.09 1.58
C SER A 3 -7.59 12.72 1.40
N VAL A 4 -8.27 13.43 0.49
CA VAL A 4 -9.71 13.33 0.22
C VAL A 4 -10.12 11.96 -0.32
N THR A 5 -9.15 11.10 -0.66
CA THR A 5 -9.35 9.76 -1.19
C THR A 5 -8.77 8.71 -0.25
N LEU A 6 -9.39 7.52 -0.23
CA LEU A 6 -8.88 6.37 0.51
C LEU A 6 -7.43 6.05 0.11
N THR A 7 -7.11 6.07 -1.18
CA THR A 7 -5.76 5.83 -1.69
C THR A 7 -4.77 6.88 -1.18
N GLY A 8 -5.17 8.15 -1.09
CA GLY A 8 -4.34 9.19 -0.52
C GLY A 8 -4.06 8.96 0.97
N LEU A 9 -5.05 8.51 1.74
CA LEU A 9 -4.88 8.17 3.17
C LEU A 9 -3.89 7.00 3.33
N LEU A 10 -4.01 5.97 2.49
CA LEU A 10 -3.13 4.80 2.52
C LEU A 10 -1.68 5.15 2.11
N LYS A 11 -1.50 6.01 1.10
CA LYS A 11 -0.18 6.52 0.70
C LYS A 11 0.48 7.33 1.82
N LYS A 12 -0.31 8.15 2.52
CA LYS A 12 0.16 8.90 3.68
C LYS A 12 0.62 7.96 4.79
N ALA A 13 -0.18 6.96 5.14
CA ALA A 13 0.18 5.95 6.14
C ALA A 13 1.45 5.17 5.77
N ALA A 14 1.66 4.85 4.49
CA ALA A 14 2.88 4.20 4.02
C ALA A 14 4.13 5.08 4.13
N SER A 15 3.97 6.40 4.07
CA SER A 15 5.07 7.35 4.26
C SER A 15 5.36 7.60 5.74
N GLU A 16 4.32 7.66 6.59
CA GLU A 16 4.47 7.93 8.03
C GLU A 16 4.90 6.69 8.82
N PHE A 17 4.52 5.49 8.39
CA PHE A 17 4.80 4.23 9.10
C PHE A 17 5.36 3.14 8.18
N PRO A 18 6.48 3.39 7.48
CA PRO A 18 6.95 2.53 6.39
C PRO A 18 7.27 1.10 6.83
N GLU A 19 7.84 0.91 8.01
CA GLU A 19 8.23 -0.40 8.55
C GLU A 19 7.14 -1.04 9.43
N ARG A 20 6.08 -0.29 9.76
CA ARG A 20 5.00 -0.82 10.58
C ARG A 20 4.22 -1.85 9.79
N ARG A 21 3.86 -2.95 10.44
CA ARG A 21 3.02 -4.00 9.87
C ARG A 21 1.65 -3.45 9.48
N ALA A 22 1.30 -3.58 8.20
CA ALA A 22 0.02 -3.22 7.63
C ALA A 22 -0.94 -4.42 7.59
N ILE A 23 -0.46 -5.54 7.05
CA ILE A 23 -1.27 -6.76 6.86
C ILE A 23 -0.46 -7.96 7.34
N SER A 24 -1.09 -8.86 8.06
CA SER A 24 -0.53 -10.16 8.44
C SER A 24 -1.28 -11.25 7.70
N VAL A 25 -0.56 -12.07 6.94
CA VAL A 25 -1.10 -13.31 6.39
C VAL A 25 -0.75 -14.42 7.37
N CYS A 26 -1.76 -14.89 8.09
CA CYS A 26 -1.60 -15.90 9.14
C CYS A 26 -0.76 -17.09 8.64
N GLY A 27 0.36 -17.34 9.34
CA GLY A 27 1.26 -18.46 9.06
C GLY A 27 2.18 -18.30 7.85
N LYS A 28 2.20 -17.15 7.16
CA LYS A 28 3.10 -16.91 6.01
C LYS A 28 4.01 -15.72 6.21
N SER A 29 3.44 -14.53 6.37
CA SER A 29 4.25 -13.32 6.30
C SER A 29 3.48 -12.08 6.71
N ASP A 30 4.22 -11.15 7.30
CA ASP A 30 3.77 -9.82 7.63
C ASP A 30 4.26 -8.84 6.56
N PHE A 31 3.35 -8.01 6.06
CA PHE A 31 3.64 -6.96 5.10
C PHE A 31 3.68 -5.61 5.80
N THR A 32 4.73 -4.85 5.55
CA THR A 32 4.85 -3.46 6.02
C THR A 32 3.99 -2.53 5.16
N HIS A 33 3.68 -1.33 5.66
CA HIS A 33 2.94 -0.36 4.84
C HIS A 33 3.70 0.05 3.57
N ALA A 34 5.03 0.15 3.61
CA ALA A 34 5.84 0.42 2.42
C ALA A 34 5.69 -0.70 1.38
N ARG A 35 5.84 -1.97 1.81
CA ARG A 35 5.75 -3.12 0.90
C ARG A 35 4.35 -3.28 0.31
N LEU A 36 3.31 -3.04 1.10
CA LEU A 36 1.94 -3.07 0.62
C LEU A 36 1.70 -2.00 -0.44
N ASN A 37 2.18 -0.77 -0.21
CA ASN A 37 2.03 0.33 -1.16
C ASN A 37 2.74 0.04 -2.49
N GLU A 38 3.96 -0.50 -2.46
CA GLU A 38 4.67 -0.94 -3.68
C GLU A 38 3.86 -1.96 -4.50
N LEU A 39 3.29 -2.97 -3.85
CA LEU A 39 2.48 -3.98 -4.52
C LEU A 39 1.23 -3.38 -5.15
N VAL A 40 0.58 -2.45 -4.47
CA VAL A 40 -0.61 -1.75 -4.99
C VAL A 40 -0.25 -0.90 -6.20
N GLU A 41 0.82 -0.09 -6.15
CA GLU A 41 1.24 0.73 -7.28
C GLU A 41 1.69 -0.12 -8.48
N HIS A 42 2.36 -1.24 -8.23
CA HIS A 42 2.73 -2.18 -9.28
C HIS A 42 1.49 -2.77 -9.94
N ALA A 43 0.54 -3.29 -9.16
CA ALA A 43 -0.71 -3.84 -9.69
C ALA A 43 -1.54 -2.79 -10.44
N ALA A 44 -1.60 -1.55 -9.93
CA ALA A 44 -2.27 -0.44 -10.62
C ALA A 44 -1.61 -0.14 -11.98
N SER A 45 -0.28 -0.16 -12.05
CA SER A 45 0.44 0.02 -13.31
C SER A 45 0.11 -1.08 -14.33
N HIS A 46 0.00 -2.34 -13.86
CA HIS A 46 -0.44 -3.46 -14.70
C HIS A 46 -1.88 -3.29 -15.18
N LEU A 47 -2.80 -2.86 -14.32
CA LEU A 47 -4.19 -2.60 -14.70
C LEU A 47 -4.28 -1.52 -15.77
N VAL A 48 -3.57 -0.39 -15.59
CA VAL A 48 -3.51 0.67 -16.59
C VAL A 48 -2.92 0.18 -17.92
N ALA A 49 -1.90 -0.69 -17.87
CA ALA A 49 -1.31 -1.28 -19.07
C ALA A 49 -2.26 -2.27 -19.78
N ALA A 50 -3.20 -2.89 -19.04
CA ALA A 50 -4.19 -3.80 -19.60
C ALA A 50 -5.41 -3.11 -20.24
N GLY A 51 -5.63 -1.83 -19.94
CA GLY A 51 -6.71 -0.99 -20.51
C GLY A 51 -7.99 -1.01 -19.70
#